data_AF-A0A1W1XQ45-F1
#
_entry.id   AF-A0A1W1XQ45-F1
#
_cell.length_a   1.000
_cell.length_b   1.000
_cell.length_c   1.000
_cell.angle_alpha   90.00
_cell.angle_beta   90.00
_cell.angle_gamma   90.00
#
_symmetry.space_group_name_H-M   'P 1'
#
loop_
_entity.id
_entity.type
_entity.pdbx_description
1 polymer ?
#
loop_
_entity_poly.entity_id
_entity_poly.type
_entity_poly.pdbx_seq_one_letter_code
_entity_poly.pdbx_strand_id
1 'polypeptide(L)'
;MTHLLTDIMWADEIVRPCKDKFKSLYDKDWTEWIWTLKKDWYDLDFLYIKRNPNFSSFSIYKNAVGFINNYMGFFSNDAFENRRKYITDFYSGKRENLEREYTYLKEEEMDRFVDESAEKISRILYEKYL
;
A
#
# COMPACT_ATOMS: atom_id res chain seq x y z
N MET A 1 2.85 13.63 5.52
CA MET A 1 1.61 14.28 5.04
C MET A 1 1.02 13.54 3.84
N THR A 2 1.82 13.16 2.84
CA THR A 2 1.38 12.37 1.67
C THR A 2 0.67 11.07 2.04
N HIS A 3 1.22 10.30 2.98
CA HIS A 3 0.62 9.04 3.44
C HIS A 3 -0.83 9.17 3.91
N LEU A 4 -1.16 10.17 4.74
CA LEU A 4 -2.52 10.36 5.24
C LEU A 4 -3.49 10.78 4.13
N LEU A 5 -3.02 11.53 3.13
CA LEU A 5 -3.83 11.86 1.96
C LEU A 5 -4.11 10.60 1.14
N THR A 6 -3.09 9.77 0.90
CA THR A 6 -3.26 8.48 0.22
C THR A 6 -4.22 7.57 0.98
N ASP A 7 -4.16 7.51 2.32
CA ASP A 7 -5.06 6.68 3.14
C ASP A 7 -6.52 7.12 3.01
N ILE A 8 -6.78 8.43 2.99
CA ILE A 8 -8.13 8.97 2.78
C ILE A 8 -8.63 8.60 1.39
N MET A 9 -7.80 8.80 0.36
CA MET A 9 -8.15 8.44 -1.01
C MET A 9 -8.40 6.93 -1.16
N TRP A 10 -7.57 6.09 -0.55
CA TRP A 10 -7.74 4.64 -0.54
C TRP A 10 -9.07 4.24 0.11
N ALA A 11 -9.41 4.87 1.23
CA ALA A 11 -10.67 4.63 1.90
C ALA A 11 -11.87 4.99 1.01
N ASP A 12 -11.80 6.12 0.32
CA ASP A 12 -12.87 6.68 -0.49
C ASP A 12 -13.05 5.92 -1.82
N GLU A 13 -11.96 5.60 -2.50
CA GLU A 13 -11.98 5.04 -3.86
C GLU A 13 -11.97 3.49 -3.85
N ILE A 14 -11.39 2.85 -2.83
CA ILE A 14 -11.25 1.38 -2.78
C ILE A 14 -12.09 0.78 -1.66
N VAL A 15 -11.87 1.19 -0.40
CA VAL A 15 -12.44 0.47 0.75
C VAL A 15 -13.95 0.62 0.86
N ARG A 16 -14.48 1.85 0.78
CA ARG A 16 -15.93 2.11 0.90
C ARG A 16 -16.72 1.52 -0.28
N PRO A 17 -16.31 1.70 -1.56
CA PRO A 17 -16.99 1.04 -2.67
C PRO A 17 -16.98 -0.49 -2.57
N CYS A 18 -15.86 -1.09 -2.12
CA CYS A 18 -15.80 -2.53 -1.87
C CYS A 18 -16.74 -2.97 -0.74
N LYS A 19 -16.88 -2.17 0.33
CA LYS A 19 -17.86 -2.45 1.39
C LYS A 19 -19.27 -2.50 0.82
N ASP A 20 -19.64 -1.55 -0.02
CA ASP A 20 -20.98 -1.49 -0.60
C ASP A 20 -21.22 -2.66 -1.57
N LYS A 21 -20.24 -2.98 -2.41
CA LYS A 21 -20.28 -4.10 -3.37
C LYS A 21 -20.34 -5.47 -2.69
N PHE A 22 -19.62 -5.65 -1.58
CA PHE A 22 -19.51 -6.91 -0.83
C PHE A 22 -20.17 -6.80 0.55
N LYS A 23 -21.28 -6.08 0.64
CA LYS A 23 -21.96 -5.78 1.90
C LYS A 23 -22.35 -7.02 2.70
N SER A 24 -22.78 -8.10 2.03
CA SER A 24 -23.13 -9.36 2.69
C SER A 24 -21.95 -10.00 3.42
N LEU A 25 -20.75 -9.94 2.83
CA LEU A 25 -19.53 -10.44 3.46
C LEU A 25 -19.13 -9.53 4.64
N TYR A 26 -19.22 -8.21 4.46
CA TYR A 26 -18.97 -7.22 5.51
C TYR A 26 -19.88 -7.38 6.73
N ASP A 27 -21.19 -7.51 6.50
CA ASP A 27 -22.20 -7.60 7.57
C ASP A 27 -22.10 -8.94 8.33
N LYS A 28 -21.58 -9.99 7.69
CA LYS A 28 -21.38 -11.31 8.30
C LYS A 28 -20.17 -11.35 9.22
N ASP A 29 -19.00 -10.94 8.71
CA ASP A 29 -17.76 -10.91 9.46
C ASP A 29 -16.83 -9.85 8.88
N TRP A 30 -16.70 -8.74 9.62
CA TRP A 30 -15.83 -7.62 9.23
C TRP A 30 -14.36 -8.02 9.10
N THR A 31 -13.88 -8.93 9.96
CA THR A 31 -12.48 -9.38 9.98
C THR A 31 -12.21 -10.26 8.77
N GLU A 32 -13.08 -11.23 8.50
CA GLU A 32 -13.00 -12.08 7.30
C GLU A 32 -13.06 -11.22 6.03
N TRP A 33 -13.95 -10.23 6.00
CA TRP A 33 -14.09 -9.30 4.88
C TRP A 33 -12.79 -8.54 4.61
N ILE A 34 -12.21 -7.86 5.60
CA ILE A 34 -11.01 -7.04 5.37
C ILE A 34 -9.80 -7.88 4.96
N TRP A 35 -9.63 -9.07 5.55
CA TRP A 35 -8.52 -9.96 5.19
C TRP A 35 -8.71 -10.59 3.81
N THR A 36 -9.94 -10.80 3.38
CA THR A 36 -10.24 -11.26 2.02
C THR A 36 -9.87 -10.21 0.98
N LEU A 37 -10.24 -8.94 1.20
CA LEU A 37 -9.83 -7.83 0.33
C LEU A 37 -8.31 -7.65 0.30
N LYS A 38 -7.66 -7.68 1.48
CA LYS A 38 -6.20 -7.53 1.61
C LYS A 38 -5.42 -8.59 0.85
N LYS A 39 -5.97 -9.79 0.63
CA LYS A 39 -5.31 -10.81 -0.20
C LYS A 39 -5.04 -10.28 -1.60
N ASP A 40 -6.05 -9.70 -2.24
CA ASP A 40 -5.93 -9.08 -3.56
C ASP A 40 -4.93 -7.92 -3.52
N TRP A 41 -5.05 -7.02 -2.54
CA TRP A 41 -4.15 -5.86 -2.42
C TRP A 41 -2.69 -6.28 -2.33
N TYR A 42 -2.37 -7.19 -1.41
CA TYR A 42 -1.00 -7.65 -1.27
C TYR A 42 -0.57 -8.49 -2.47
N ASP A 43 -1.41 -9.35 -3.05
CA ASP A 43 -1.02 -10.13 -4.23
C ASP A 43 -0.68 -9.19 -5.40
N LEU A 44 -1.44 -8.11 -5.60
CA LEU A 44 -1.17 -7.09 -6.61
C LEU A 44 0.13 -6.34 -6.35
N ASP A 45 0.45 -5.98 -5.11
CA ASP A 45 1.76 -5.39 -4.77
C ASP A 45 2.91 -6.33 -5.18
N PHE A 46 2.81 -7.62 -4.85
CA PHE A 46 3.82 -8.61 -5.23
C PHE A 46 3.92 -8.80 -6.74
N LEU A 47 2.77 -8.81 -7.44
CA LEU A 47 2.72 -8.91 -8.89
C LEU A 47 3.40 -7.70 -9.55
N TYR A 48 3.10 -6.49 -9.07
CA TYR A 48 3.70 -5.25 -9.55
C TYR A 48 5.21 -5.24 -9.36
N ILE A 49 5.70 -5.56 -8.16
CA ILE A 49 7.15 -5.60 -7.88
C ILE A 49 7.85 -6.66 -8.75
N LYS A 50 7.22 -7.83 -8.93
CA LYS A 50 7.76 -8.90 -9.79
C LYS A 50 7.86 -8.47 -11.25
N ARG A 51 6.87 -7.73 -11.77
CA ARG A 51 6.83 -7.22 -13.16
C ARG A 51 7.73 -5.99 -13.34
N ASN A 52 8.01 -5.24 -12.28
CA ASN A 52 8.79 -4.00 -12.29
C ASN A 52 10.02 -4.09 -11.38
N PRO A 53 11.02 -4.96 -11.69
CA PRO A 53 12.17 -5.18 -10.82
C PRO A 53 13.04 -3.93 -10.58
N ASN A 54 12.93 -2.93 -11.46
CA ASN A 54 13.65 -1.66 -11.38
C ASN A 54 12.78 -0.52 -10.80
N PHE A 55 11.68 -0.85 -10.12
CA PHE A 55 10.82 0.16 -9.51
C PHE A 55 11.60 1.02 -8.50
N SER A 56 11.75 2.30 -8.83
CA SER A 56 12.65 3.22 -8.14
C SER A 56 12.23 3.47 -6.70
N SER A 57 10.93 3.66 -6.42
CA SER A 57 10.43 3.94 -5.08
C SER A 57 10.73 2.80 -4.09
N PHE A 58 10.50 1.55 -4.49
CA PHE A 58 10.84 0.39 -3.66
C PHE A 58 12.36 0.23 -3.50
N SER A 59 13.13 0.49 -4.56
CA SER A 59 14.60 0.47 -4.51
C SER A 59 15.17 1.54 -3.55
N ILE A 60 14.64 2.76 -3.59
CA ILE A 60 15.01 3.85 -2.68
C ILE A 60 14.67 3.46 -1.25
N TYR A 61 13.44 2.99 -1.00
CA TYR A 61 13.00 2.56 0.33
C TYR A 61 13.87 1.43 0.89
N LYS A 62 14.15 0.41 0.07
CA LYS A 62 14.99 -0.74 0.45
C LYS A 62 16.38 -0.30 0.87
N ASN A 63 16.96 0.69 0.18
CA ASN A 63 18.30 1.19 0.42
C ASN A 63 18.38 2.34 1.44
N ALA A 64 17.25 2.76 2.01
CA ALA A 64 17.19 3.80 3.04
C ALA A 64 17.69 3.30 4.41
N VAL A 65 18.97 2.95 4.51
CA VAL A 65 19.63 2.44 5.71
C VAL A 65 20.25 3.55 6.55
N GLY A 66 20.47 3.30 7.85
CA GLY A 66 21.20 4.21 8.73
C GLY A 66 20.37 5.33 9.37
N PHE A 67 19.05 5.32 9.22
CA PHE A 67 18.16 6.28 9.89
C PHE A 67 18.01 5.93 11.37
N ILE A 68 18.41 6.86 12.23
CA ILE A 68 18.21 6.78 13.68
C ILE A 68 16.99 7.61 14.04
N ASN A 69 16.05 7.02 14.78
CA ASN A 69 14.93 7.76 15.31
C ASN A 69 15.39 8.70 16.42
N ASN A 70 15.35 10.01 16.14
CA ASN A 70 15.58 11.09 17.09
C ASN A 70 14.35 12.02 17.22
N TYR A 71 13.19 11.61 16.69
CA TYR A 71 12.01 12.46 16.61
C TYR A 71 11.04 12.25 17.78
N MET A 72 10.84 11.00 18.19
CA MET A 72 9.87 10.62 19.21
C MET A 72 10.50 9.65 20.21
N GLY A 73 10.68 10.09 21.45
CA GLY A 73 11.37 9.33 22.50
C GLY A 73 10.59 8.11 23.03
N PHE A 74 9.34 7.93 22.63
CA PHE A 74 8.57 6.72 22.96
C PHE A 74 8.88 5.55 22.03
N PHE A 75 9.44 5.82 20.85
CA PHE A 75 9.91 4.80 19.92
C PHE A 75 11.41 4.55 20.13
N SER A 76 11.84 3.31 19.92
CA SER A 76 13.26 2.98 19.98
C SER A 76 14.06 3.67 18.87
N ASN A 77 15.37 3.83 19.10
CA ASN A 77 16.28 4.47 18.14
C ASN A 77 16.34 3.73 16.79
N ASP A 78 16.06 2.43 16.78
CA ASP A 78 16.07 1.54 15.62
C ASP A 78 14.66 1.35 14.99
N ALA A 79 13.64 2.09 15.43
CA ALA A 79 12.26 1.92 14.96
C ALA A 79 12.11 1.98 13.43
N PHE A 80 12.83 2.91 12.77
CA PHE A 80 12.83 3.01 11.32
C PHE A 80 13.49 1.81 10.64
N GLU A 81 14.65 1.38 11.15
CA GLU A 81 15.37 0.23 10.60
C GLU A 81 14.58 -1.07 10.76
N ASN A 82 13.93 -1.26 11.91
CA ASN A 82 13.06 -2.41 12.17
C ASN A 82 11.87 -2.46 11.21
N ARG A 83 11.21 -1.32 10.97
CA ARG A 83 10.09 -1.25 10.03
C ARG A 83 10.55 -1.46 8.57
N ARG A 84 11.69 -0.88 8.20
CA ARG A 84 12.30 -1.05 6.87
C ARG A 84 12.58 -2.52 6.59
N LYS A 85 13.32 -3.20 7.48
CA LYS A 85 13.62 -4.65 7.37
C LYS A 85 12.34 -5.47 7.23
N TYR A 86 11.37 -5.24 8.11
CA TYR A 86 10.09 -5.95 8.06
C TYR A 86 9.41 -5.85 6.68
N ILE A 87 9.31 -4.63 6.12
CA ILE A 87 8.67 -4.40 4.82
C ILE A 87 9.52 -4.99 3.69
N THR A 88 10.84 -4.78 3.71
CA THR A 88 11.72 -5.30 2.65
C THR A 88 11.77 -6.82 2.63
N ASP A 89 11.77 -7.46 3.78
CA ASP A 89 11.82 -8.92 3.89
C ASP A 89 10.50 -9.53 3.43
N PHE A 90 9.36 -8.89 3.80
CA PHE A 90 8.04 -9.30 3.33
C PHE A 90 7.96 -9.32 1.81
N TYR A 91 8.29 -8.21 1.13
CA TYR A 91 8.22 -8.11 -0.33
C TYR A 91 9.39 -8.77 -1.08
N SER A 92 10.46 -9.17 -0.39
CA SER A 92 11.52 -10.02 -0.97
C SER A 92 11.18 -11.51 -0.91
N GLY A 93 10.11 -11.88 -0.20
CA GLY A 93 9.61 -13.24 -0.13
C GLY A 93 9.05 -13.76 -1.45
N LYS A 94 8.99 -15.08 -1.61
CA LYS A 94 8.28 -15.70 -2.72
C LYS A 94 6.78 -15.72 -2.43
N ARG A 95 5.98 -15.38 -3.45
CA ARG A 95 4.54 -15.52 -3.41
C ARG A 95 4.07 -16.25 -4.67
N GLU A 96 3.26 -17.26 -4.47
CA GLU A 96 2.78 -18.15 -5.53
C GLU A 96 1.39 -17.75 -5.98
N ASN A 97 0.98 -18.25 -7.16
CA ASN A 97 -0.36 -18.05 -7.70
C ASN A 97 -0.79 -16.57 -7.86
N LEU A 98 0.16 -15.71 -8.26
CA LEU A 98 -0.11 -14.30 -8.53
C LEU A 98 -0.89 -14.10 -9.84
N GLU A 99 -0.78 -15.01 -10.80
CA GLU A 99 -1.52 -14.94 -12.07
C GLU A 99 -2.89 -15.60 -11.91
N ARG A 100 -3.76 -14.93 -11.15
CA ARG A 100 -5.13 -15.37 -10.84
C ARG A 100 -6.13 -14.28 -11.14
N GLU A 101 -7.42 -14.64 -11.14
CA GLU A 101 -8.48 -13.63 -11.14
C GLU A 101 -8.51 -12.90 -9.79
N TYR A 102 -8.60 -11.58 -9.86
CA TYR A 102 -8.74 -10.70 -8.70
C TYR A 102 -10.18 -10.20 -8.59
N THR A 103 -10.87 -10.65 -7.54
CA THR A 103 -12.33 -10.46 -7.38
C THR A 103 -12.67 -9.13 -6.71
N TYR A 104 -11.84 -8.70 -5.76
CA TYR A 104 -12.12 -7.60 -4.85
C TYR A 104 -11.40 -6.31 -5.24
N LEU A 105 -10.27 -6.41 -5.93
CA LEU A 105 -9.58 -5.28 -6.56
C LEU A 105 -8.83 -5.77 -7.80
N LYS A 106 -9.14 -5.26 -8.98
CA LYS A 106 -8.43 -5.63 -10.21
C LYS A 106 -7.09 -4.91 -10.35
N GLU A 107 -6.19 -5.47 -11.15
CA GLU A 107 -4.88 -4.87 -11.43
C GLU A 107 -5.04 -3.45 -12.01
N GLU A 108 -5.95 -3.25 -12.97
CA GLU A 108 -6.17 -1.94 -13.60
C GLU A 108 -6.81 -0.92 -12.65
N GLU A 109 -7.55 -1.38 -11.63
CA GLU A 109 -8.11 -0.51 -10.60
C GLU A 109 -7.03 -0.05 -9.62
N MET A 110 -6.09 -0.95 -9.26
CA MET A 110 -4.92 -0.61 -8.45
C MET A 110 -4.00 0.37 -9.18
N ASP A 111 -3.65 0.09 -10.43
CA ASP A 111 -2.77 0.95 -11.24
C ASP A 111 -3.38 2.36 -11.39
N ARG A 112 -4.67 2.42 -11.75
CA ARG A 112 -5.39 3.69 -11.86
C ARG A 112 -5.39 4.46 -10.54
N PHE A 113 -5.60 3.78 -9.40
CA PHE A 113 -5.55 4.43 -8.09
C PHE A 113 -4.16 5.03 -7.82
N VAL A 114 -3.08 4.30 -8.09
CA VAL A 114 -1.71 4.77 -7.87
C VAL A 114 -1.43 6.01 -8.72
N ASP A 115 -1.75 5.98 -10.01
CA ASP A 115 -1.51 7.09 -10.93
C ASP A 115 -2.32 8.33 -10.54
N GLU A 116 -3.63 8.18 -10.34
CA GLU A 116 -4.51 9.30 -9.99
C GLU A 116 -4.18 9.88 -8.61
N SER A 117 -3.86 9.05 -7.63
CA SER A 117 -3.51 9.53 -6.28
C SER A 117 -2.17 10.23 -6.25
N ALA A 118 -1.16 9.71 -6.96
CA ALA A 118 0.13 10.37 -7.08
C ALA A 118 -0.03 11.74 -7.74
N GLU A 119 -0.82 11.84 -8.82
CA GLU A 119 -1.08 13.10 -9.51
C GLU A 119 -1.85 14.10 -8.62
N LYS A 120 -2.97 13.69 -8.01
CA LYS A 120 -3.78 14.56 -7.14
C LYS A 120 -2.96 15.06 -5.95
N ILE A 121 -2.19 14.19 -5.29
CA ILE A 121 -1.35 14.58 -4.15
C ILE A 121 -0.23 15.52 -4.58
N SER A 122 0.42 15.25 -5.73
CA SER A 122 1.45 16.12 -6.29
C SER A 122 0.90 17.54 -6.50
N ARG A 123 -0.27 17.69 -7.12
CA ARG A 123 -0.94 18.98 -7.31
C ARG A 123 -1.22 19.70 -5.99
N ILE A 124 -1.75 18.99 -4.98
CA ILE A 124 -2.02 19.55 -3.64
C ILE A 124 -0.72 20.08 -3.00
N LEU A 125 0.40 19.37 -3.18
CA LEU A 125 1.69 19.80 -2.64
C LEU A 125 2.23 21.03 -3.37
N TYR A 126 2.13 21.06 -4.71
CA TYR A 126 2.53 22.22 -5.51
C TYR A 126 1.74 23.47 -5.07
N GLU A 127 0.41 23.41 -5.05
CA GLU A 127 -0.43 24.58 -4.73
C GLU A 127 -0.25 25.13 -3.31
N LYS A 128 0.19 24.29 -2.36
CA LYS A 128 0.31 24.69 -0.95
C LYS A 128 1.71 25.12 -0.53
N TYR A 129 2.75 24.71 -1.23
CA TYR A 129 4.14 24.84 -0.75
C TYR A 129 5.14 25.37 -1.79
N LEU A 130 4.72 25.59 -3.04
CA LEU A 130 5.53 26.16 -4.12
C LEU A 130 4.78 27.30 -4.81
#